data_AF-A0A101EK76-F1
#
_entry.id   AF-A0A101EK76-F1
#
_cell.length_a   1.000
_cell.length_b   1.000
_cell.length_c   1.000
_cell.angle_alpha   90.00
_cell.angle_beta   90.00
_cell.angle_gamma   90.00
#
_symmetry.space_group_name_H-M   'P 1'
#
loop_
_entity.id
_entity.type
_entity.pdbx_description
1 polymer ?
#
loop_
_entity_poly.entity_id
_entity_poly.type
_entity_poly.pdbx_seq_one_letter_code
_entity_poly.pdbx_strand_id
1 'polypeptide(L)'
;METGRFIIDCYLHDMCEGLEIMTVRGSAFLFVGQNVYPLIEGIVPPTLHFYLKNGYIDIYGFWRVEGEEYAAYIRAALDKVHIVGTNILIEPHGTLENFDASVVIKLEASEKDVEELKKIINEEKFWTKEEHGEVVSTYLEKYLREKRKKK
;
A
#
# COMPACT_ATOMS: atom_id res chain seq x y z
N MET A 1 16.31 -9.94 -2.76
CA MET A 1 17.30 -8.90 -2.37
C MET A 1 17.16 -7.65 -3.23
N GLU A 2 16.63 -7.75 -4.46
CA GLU A 2 16.27 -6.59 -5.30
C GLU A 2 15.03 -5.84 -4.80
N THR A 3 14.01 -6.56 -4.30
CA THR A 3 12.74 -6.01 -3.82
C THR A 3 12.89 -4.92 -2.76
N GLY A 4 13.67 -5.19 -1.70
CA GLY A 4 13.85 -4.24 -0.60
C GLY A 4 14.57 -2.97 -1.06
N ARG A 5 15.55 -3.11 -1.96
CA ARG A 5 16.27 -1.97 -2.53
C ARG A 5 15.34 -1.12 -3.40
N PHE A 6 14.55 -1.75 -4.26
CA PHE A 6 13.54 -1.06 -5.06
C PHE A 6 12.59 -0.22 -4.20
N ILE A 7 12.04 -0.80 -3.12
CA ILE A 7 11.13 -0.09 -2.21
C ILE A 7 11.82 1.12 -1.56
N ILE A 8 13.07 0.96 -1.11
CA ILE A 8 13.84 2.07 -0.51
C ILE A 8 14.12 3.16 -1.53
N ASP A 9 14.51 2.80 -2.75
CA ASP A 9 14.81 3.76 -3.82
C ASP A 9 13.54 4.56 -4.19
N CYS A 10 12.38 3.91 -4.32
CA CYS A 10 11.09 4.57 -4.51
C CYS A 10 10.73 5.51 -3.35
N TYR A 11 10.87 5.02 -2.11
CA TYR A 11 10.59 5.82 -0.91
C TYR A 11 11.45 7.07 -0.82
N LEU A 12 12.76 6.96 -1.08
CA LEU A 12 13.67 8.12 -1.08
C LEU A 12 13.31 9.12 -2.17
N HIS A 13 12.88 8.64 -3.34
CA HIS A 13 12.45 9.48 -4.44
C HIS A 13 11.19 10.28 -4.09
N ASP A 14 10.20 9.65 -3.47
CA ASP A 14 8.94 10.31 -3.07
C ASP A 14 9.13 11.18 -1.83
N MET A 15 10.05 10.84 -0.94
CA MET A 15 10.44 11.74 0.15
C MET A 15 11.03 13.07 -0.38
N CYS A 16 11.68 13.06 -1.54
CA CYS A 16 12.26 14.26 -2.14
C CYS A 16 11.30 15.04 -3.03
N GLU A 17 10.34 14.37 -3.68
CA GLU A 17 9.52 14.98 -4.74
C GLU A 17 8.00 14.83 -4.56
N GLY A 18 7.57 13.87 -3.76
CA GLY A 18 6.17 13.64 -3.43
C GLY A 18 5.70 14.58 -2.32
N LEU A 19 4.39 14.80 -2.27
CA LEU A 19 3.75 15.48 -1.15
C LEU A 19 3.41 14.45 -0.08
N GLU A 20 4.02 14.52 1.10
CA GLU A 20 3.61 13.69 2.24
C GLU A 20 2.21 14.11 2.70
N ILE A 21 1.27 13.17 2.67
CA ILE A 21 -0.14 13.42 3.01
C ILE A 21 -0.43 13.05 4.44
N MET A 22 0.06 11.88 4.87
CA MET A 22 -0.14 11.39 6.22
C MET A 22 0.86 10.31 6.58
N THR A 23 1.10 10.17 7.88
CA THR A 23 1.81 9.05 8.47
C THR A 23 0.91 8.46 9.56
N VAL A 24 0.54 7.18 9.43
CA VAL A 24 -0.41 6.51 10.35
C VAL A 24 -0.11 5.04 10.48
N ARG A 25 -0.54 4.40 11.57
CA ARG A 25 -0.42 2.95 11.69
C ARG A 25 -1.50 2.22 10.91
N GLY A 26 -1.15 1.06 10.37
CA GLY A 26 -2.11 0.26 9.64
C GLY A 26 -1.59 -1.10 9.21
N SER A 27 -2.46 -1.85 8.54
CA SER A 27 -2.14 -3.15 7.97
C SER A 27 -2.76 -3.26 6.58
N ALA A 28 -2.10 -3.98 5.68
CA ALA A 28 -2.53 -4.09 4.29
C ALA A 28 -2.64 -5.57 3.88
N PHE A 29 -3.68 -5.88 3.12
CA PHE A 29 -4.00 -7.23 2.65
C PHE A 29 -4.29 -7.22 1.16
N LEU A 30 -3.71 -8.17 0.44
CA LEU A 30 -3.99 -8.45 -0.95
C LEU A 30 -5.08 -9.53 -1.04
N PHE A 31 -6.14 -9.22 -1.78
CA PHE A 31 -7.21 -10.15 -2.12
C PHE A 31 -7.02 -10.62 -3.56
N VAL A 32 -6.95 -11.93 -3.76
CA VAL A 32 -6.90 -12.56 -5.10
C VAL A 32 -7.98 -13.63 -5.15
N GLY A 33 -9.10 -13.32 -5.81
CA GLY A 33 -10.33 -14.11 -5.70
C GLY A 33 -10.78 -14.26 -4.24
N GLN A 34 -10.88 -15.49 -3.75
CA GLN A 34 -11.27 -15.78 -2.35
C GLN A 34 -10.08 -15.86 -1.37
N ASN A 35 -8.85 -15.69 -1.87
CA ASN A 35 -7.66 -15.81 -1.03
C ASN A 35 -7.22 -14.45 -0.50
N VAL A 36 -6.81 -14.43 0.77
CA VAL A 36 -6.28 -13.23 1.43
C VAL A 36 -4.81 -13.46 1.75
N TYR A 37 -3.97 -12.49 1.43
CA TYR A 37 -2.54 -12.51 1.67
C TYR A 37 -2.09 -11.25 2.41
N PRO A 38 -1.26 -11.37 3.46
CA PRO A 38 -0.76 -10.20 4.16
C PRO A 38 0.32 -9.50 3.32
N LEU A 39 0.14 -8.20 3.11
CA LEU A 39 1.16 -7.32 2.51
C LEU A 39 1.95 -6.63 3.60
N ILE A 40 1.25 -6.08 4.60
CA ILE A 40 1.82 -5.37 5.74
C ILE A 40 1.10 -5.84 6.99
N GLU A 41 1.82 -6.55 7.86
CA GLU A 41 1.27 -7.15 9.07
C GLU A 41 2.33 -7.23 10.17
N GLY A 42 1.92 -6.93 11.41
CA GLY A 42 2.75 -7.03 12.59
C GLY A 42 1.88 -7.17 13.85
N ILE A 43 2.49 -7.61 14.97
CA ILE A 43 1.82 -7.70 16.28
C ILE A 43 1.23 -6.34 16.67
N VAL A 44 1.99 -5.30 16.39
CA VAL A 44 1.56 -3.91 16.42
C VAL A 44 1.53 -3.43 14.97
N PRO A 45 0.41 -2.86 14.48
CA PRO A 45 0.32 -2.41 13.10
C PRO A 45 1.48 -1.47 12.72
N PRO A 46 2.20 -1.77 11.62
CA PRO A 46 3.29 -0.93 11.15
C PRO A 46 2.88 0.50 10.88
N THR A 47 3.83 1.42 11.03
CA THR A 47 3.68 2.78 10.52
C THR A 47 3.70 2.75 8.99
N LEU A 48 2.74 3.44 8.39
CA LEU A 48 2.56 3.62 6.96
C LEU A 48 2.78 5.09 6.61
N HIS A 49 3.54 5.34 5.55
CA HIS A 49 3.81 6.67 5.01
C HIS A 49 3.09 6.82 3.68
N PHE A 50 2.30 7.90 3.53
CA PHE A 50 1.49 8.16 2.36
C PHE A 50 2.03 9.39 1.63
N TYR A 51 2.33 9.22 0.35
CA TYR A 51 2.77 10.28 -0.54
C TYR A 51 1.81 10.43 -1.71
N LEU A 52 1.67 11.66 -2.19
CA LEU A 52 0.93 11.99 -3.40
C LEU A 52 1.90 12.49 -4.46
N LYS A 53 1.85 11.89 -5.65
CA LYS A 53 2.70 12.31 -6.77
C LYS A 53 2.05 11.99 -8.11
N ASN A 54 1.95 12.98 -9.00
CA ASN A 54 1.48 12.81 -10.38
C ASN A 54 0.14 12.04 -10.52
N GLY A 55 -0.78 12.23 -9.57
CA GLY A 55 -2.07 11.53 -9.56
C GLY A 55 -2.07 10.11 -9.03
N TYR A 56 -0.99 9.73 -8.35
CA TYR A 56 -0.86 8.49 -7.62
C TYR A 56 -0.76 8.75 -6.13
N ILE A 57 -1.30 7.81 -5.35
CA ILE A 57 -0.97 7.64 -3.95
C ILE A 57 0.05 6.51 -3.82
N ASP A 58 1.16 6.80 -3.17
CA ASP A 58 2.26 5.89 -2.91
C ASP A 58 2.31 5.62 -1.40
N ILE A 59 2.22 4.36 -1.00
CA ILE A 59 2.09 3.93 0.39
C ILE A 59 3.25 3.00 0.73
N TYR A 60 3.99 3.36 1.77
CA TYR A 60 5.17 2.63 2.20
C TYR A 60 5.01 2.12 3.63
N GLY A 61 5.51 0.92 3.89
CA GLY A 61 5.64 0.39 5.25
C GLY A 61 7.01 -0.20 5.47
N PHE A 62 7.64 0.12 6.60
CA PHE A 62 8.91 -0.45 7.04
C PHE A 62 8.77 -0.93 8.49
N TRP A 63 9.01 -2.22 8.74
CA TRP A 63 8.82 -2.80 10.06
C TRP A 63 9.69 -4.03 10.30
N ARG A 64 9.66 -4.54 11.53
CA ARG A 64 10.42 -5.72 11.94
C ARG A 64 9.52 -6.73 12.63
N VAL A 65 9.64 -8.00 12.27
CA VAL A 65 8.98 -9.14 12.93
C VAL A 65 10.04 -10.18 13.25
N GLU A 66 10.16 -10.57 14.52
CA GLU A 66 11.10 -11.60 14.98
C GLU A 66 12.57 -11.34 14.59
N GLY A 67 12.98 -10.07 14.55
CA GLY A 67 14.35 -9.68 14.19
C GLY A 67 14.59 -9.53 12.69
N GLU A 68 13.63 -9.92 11.84
CA GLU A 68 13.70 -9.73 10.39
C GLU A 68 13.02 -8.43 9.95
N GLU A 69 13.67 -7.71 9.06
CA GLU A 69 13.18 -6.44 8.50
C GLU A 69 12.33 -6.70 7.26
N TYR A 70 11.22 -5.97 7.17
CA TYR A 70 10.29 -6.02 6.06
C TYR A 70 10.00 -4.61 5.57
N ALA A 71 9.81 -4.54 4.26
CA ALA A 71 9.36 -3.39 3.54
C ALA A 71 8.22 -3.76 2.58
N ALA A 72 7.30 -2.82 2.37
CA ALA A 72 6.27 -2.89 1.36
C ALA A 72 6.06 -1.53 0.69
N TYR A 73 5.62 -1.59 -0.57
CA TYR A 73 5.26 -0.47 -1.42
C TYR A 73 3.93 -0.79 -2.12
N ILE A 74 3.00 0.15 -2.07
CA ILE A 74 1.71 0.08 -2.75
C ILE A 74 1.53 1.40 -3.49
N ARG A 75 1.47 1.34 -4.82
CA ARG A 75 1.12 2.44 -5.70
C ARG A 75 -0.30 2.28 -6.19
N ALA A 76 -1.09 3.34 -6.10
CA ALA A 76 -2.40 3.37 -6.70
C ALA A 76 -2.73 4.68 -7.41
N ALA A 77 -3.37 4.60 -8.58
CA ALA A 77 -3.99 5.77 -9.20
C ALA A 77 -5.16 6.25 -8.32
N LEU A 78 -5.28 7.56 -8.10
CA LEU A 78 -6.25 8.11 -7.13
C LEU A 78 -7.71 7.73 -7.42
N ASP A 79 -8.07 7.63 -8.70
CA ASP A 79 -9.41 7.25 -9.15
C ASP A 79 -9.77 5.78 -8.86
N LYS A 80 -8.77 4.96 -8.50
CA LYS A 80 -8.93 3.56 -8.07
C LYS A 80 -8.96 3.39 -6.55
N VAL A 81 -8.89 4.48 -5.80
CA VAL A 81 -8.79 4.46 -4.35
C VAL A 81 -10.10 4.91 -3.73
N HIS A 82 -10.67 4.05 -2.90
CA HIS A 82 -11.95 4.26 -2.23
C HIS A 82 -11.76 4.23 -0.72
N ILE A 83 -12.36 5.18 -0.02
CA ILE A 83 -12.27 5.27 1.44
C ILE A 83 -13.62 4.92 2.07
N VAL A 84 -13.63 3.90 2.94
CA VAL A 84 -14.81 3.40 3.66
C VAL A 84 -14.49 3.27 5.15
N GLY A 85 -15.01 4.20 5.95
CA GLY A 85 -14.63 4.33 7.36
C GLY A 85 -13.13 4.62 7.48
N THR A 86 -12.41 3.82 8.27
CA THR A 86 -10.95 3.88 8.40
C THR A 86 -10.21 2.94 7.46
N ASN A 87 -10.88 2.40 6.45
CA ASN A 87 -10.29 1.49 5.47
C ASN A 87 -10.12 2.18 4.12
N ILE A 88 -9.02 1.85 3.45
CA ILE A 88 -8.76 2.18 2.05
C ILE A 88 -8.92 0.90 1.24
N LEU A 89 -9.75 0.95 0.21
CA LEU A 89 -9.90 -0.09 -0.80
C LEU A 89 -9.26 0.42 -2.10
N ILE A 90 -8.38 -0.38 -2.67
CA ILE A 90 -7.72 -0.12 -3.95
C ILE A 90 -8.25 -1.14 -4.95
N GLU A 91 -8.92 -0.64 -5.98
CA GLU A 91 -9.45 -1.46 -7.08
C GLU A 91 -8.32 -2.07 -7.93
N PRO A 92 -8.59 -3.19 -8.63
CA PRO A 92 -7.63 -3.78 -9.56
C PRO A 92 -7.28 -2.77 -10.66
N HIS A 93 -5.99 -2.41 -10.75
CA HIS A 93 -5.45 -1.57 -11.82
C HIS A 93 -3.95 -1.85 -12.03
N GLY A 94 -3.43 -1.57 -13.23
CA GLY A 94 -2.02 -1.80 -13.58
C GLY A 94 -1.58 -3.26 -13.38
N THR A 95 -0.54 -3.50 -12.55
CA THR A 95 -0.05 -4.87 -12.31
C THR A 95 -1.09 -5.78 -11.63
N LEU A 96 -2.05 -5.20 -10.89
CA LEU A 96 -3.10 -5.93 -10.18
C LEU A 96 -4.20 -6.47 -11.10
N GLU A 97 -4.44 -5.86 -12.26
CA GLU A 97 -5.44 -6.32 -13.24
C GLU A 97 -5.12 -7.72 -13.76
N ASN A 98 -3.83 -8.01 -13.96
CA ASN A 98 -3.37 -9.31 -14.45
C ASN A 98 -3.76 -10.47 -13.51
N PHE A 99 -4.07 -10.16 -12.25
CA PHE A 99 -4.42 -11.14 -11.22
C PHE A 99 -5.84 -10.97 -10.68
N ASP A 100 -6.63 -10.02 -11.21
CA ASP A 100 -7.95 -9.63 -10.67
C ASP A 100 -7.89 -9.44 -9.14
N ALA A 101 -6.94 -8.60 -8.72
CA ALA A 101 -6.56 -8.46 -7.31
C ALA A 101 -6.89 -7.07 -6.76
N SER A 102 -7.35 -7.01 -5.51
CA SER A 102 -7.61 -5.76 -4.80
C SER A 102 -6.77 -5.66 -3.53
N VAL A 103 -6.47 -4.44 -3.11
CA VAL A 103 -5.78 -4.20 -1.83
C VAL A 103 -6.73 -3.54 -0.85
N VAL A 104 -6.75 -4.04 0.39
CA VAL A 104 -7.45 -3.41 1.50
C VAL A 104 -6.43 -3.00 2.56
N ILE A 105 -6.42 -1.72 2.91
CA ILE A 105 -5.56 -1.15 3.93
C ILE A 105 -6.44 -0.69 5.09
N LYS A 106 -6.19 -1.22 6.28
CA LYS A 106 -6.90 -0.85 7.51
C LYS A 106 -6.04 0.14 8.29
N LEU A 107 -6.56 1.33 8.57
CA LEU A 107 -5.82 2.37 9.29
C LEU A 107 -6.26 2.43 10.76
N GLU A 108 -5.29 2.59 11.66
CA GLU A 108 -5.50 3.02 13.04
C GLU A 108 -5.55 4.55 13.12
N ALA A 109 -6.54 5.12 12.43
CA ALA A 109 -6.76 6.56 12.31
C ALA A 109 -8.11 6.96 12.91
N SER A 110 -8.27 8.21 13.33
CA SER A 110 -9.61 8.73 13.60
C SER A 110 -10.36 8.99 12.29
N GLU A 111 -11.70 8.98 12.32
CA GLU A 111 -12.51 9.30 11.13
C GLU A 111 -12.15 10.67 10.56
N LYS A 112 -11.83 11.64 11.43
CA LYS A 112 -11.42 12.99 11.03
C LYS A 112 -10.12 13.01 10.23
N ASP A 113 -9.14 12.20 10.60
CA ASP A 113 -7.86 12.13 9.88
C ASP A 113 -8.07 11.55 8.47
N VAL A 114 -9.00 10.60 8.35
CA VAL A 114 -9.34 9.94 7.08
C VAL A 114 -10.22 10.83 6.19
N GLU A 115 -11.02 11.73 6.75
CA GLU A 115 -11.79 12.72 5.98
C GLU A 115 -10.90 13.64 5.15
N GLU A 116 -9.73 14.03 5.66
CA GLU A 116 -8.80 14.88 4.92
C GLU A 116 -8.16 14.14 3.75
N LEU A 117 -7.73 12.90 3.97
CA LEU A 117 -7.29 12.02 2.88
C LEU A 117 -8.40 11.85 1.83
N LYS A 118 -9.64 11.66 2.27
CA LYS A 118 -10.80 11.51 1.38
C LYS A 118 -11.02 12.74 0.50
N LYS A 119 -10.81 13.95 1.02
CA LYS A 119 -10.91 15.18 0.19
C LYS A 119 -9.87 15.17 -0.91
N ILE A 120 -8.62 14.85 -0.58
CA ILE A 120 -7.50 14.84 -1.52
C ILE A 120 -7.71 13.81 -2.64
N ILE A 121 -8.14 12.60 -2.29
CA ILE A 121 -8.36 11.52 -3.27
C ILE A 121 -9.51 11.84 -4.24
N ASN A 122 -10.56 12.51 -3.76
CA ASN A 122 -11.72 12.87 -4.59
C ASN A 122 -11.52 14.16 -5.40
N GLU A 123 -10.36 14.80 -5.34
CA GLU A 123 -10.07 15.96 -6.18
C GLU A 123 -9.68 15.52 -7.60
N GLU A 124 -10.67 15.46 -8.51
CA GLU A 124 -10.52 15.02 -9.91
C GLU A 124 -9.35 15.68 -10.67
N LYS A 125 -9.00 16.92 -10.32
CA LYS A 125 -7.87 17.64 -10.95
C LYS A 125 -6.52 16.92 -10.77
N PHE A 126 -6.43 16.04 -9.78
CA PHE A 126 -5.23 15.24 -9.52
C PHE A 126 -5.27 13.89 -10.21
N TRP A 127 -6.39 13.46 -10.80
CA TRP A 127 -6.47 12.14 -11.39
C TRP A 127 -5.55 12.01 -12.60
N THR A 128 -4.81 10.91 -12.62
CA THR A 128 -3.97 10.52 -13.75
C THR A 128 -4.82 9.95 -14.89
N LYS A 129 -4.34 10.07 -16.13
CA LYS A 129 -4.94 9.40 -17.30
C LYS A 129 -4.37 7.99 -17.52
N GLU A 130 -3.19 7.74 -16.98
CA GLU A 130 -2.52 6.44 -17.04
C GLU A 130 -2.73 5.72 -15.72
N GLU A 131 -3.10 4.44 -15.77
CA GLU A 131 -3.41 3.63 -14.59
C GLU A 131 -2.28 2.63 -14.34
N HIS A 132 -1.25 3.07 -13.62
CA HIS A 132 -0.11 2.24 -13.23
C HIS A 132 -0.13 1.91 -11.73
N GLY A 133 -0.78 0.80 -11.39
CA GLY A 133 -0.80 0.22 -10.04
C GLY A 133 0.33 -0.79 -9.80
N GLU A 134 0.93 -0.75 -8.62
CA GLU A 134 2.03 -1.64 -8.24
C GLU A 134 1.94 -2.04 -6.76
N VAL A 135 2.18 -3.31 -6.46
CA VAL A 135 2.21 -3.82 -5.08
C VAL A 135 3.42 -4.73 -4.89
N VAL A 136 4.26 -4.35 -3.95
CA VAL A 136 5.50 -5.06 -3.63
C VAL A 136 5.58 -5.23 -2.12
N SER A 137 5.84 -6.46 -1.65
CA SER A 137 6.03 -6.73 -0.23
C SER A 137 7.00 -7.87 0.02
N THR A 138 8.09 -7.56 0.72
CA THR A 138 9.06 -8.57 1.20
C THR A 138 8.43 -9.52 2.22
N TYR A 139 7.41 -9.07 2.96
CA TYR A 139 6.65 -9.90 3.89
C TYR A 139 5.80 -10.93 3.15
N LEU A 140 5.10 -10.51 2.10
CA LEU A 140 4.33 -11.40 1.24
C LEU A 140 5.23 -12.45 0.56
N GLU A 141 6.40 -12.04 0.06
CA GLU A 141 7.38 -12.96 -0.53
C GLU A 141 7.77 -14.07 0.46
N LYS A 142 8.10 -13.70 1.70
CA LYS A 142 8.42 -14.67 2.76
C LYS A 142 7.22 -15.58 3.07
N TYR A 143 6.03 -14.99 3.26
CA TYR A 143 4.80 -15.72 3.54
C TYR A 143 4.51 -16.80 2.48
N LEU A 144 4.59 -16.44 1.19
CA LEU A 144 4.34 -17.38 0.09
C LEU A 144 5.41 -18.47 0.02
N ARG A 145 6.68 -18.12 0.25
CA ARG A 145 7.79 -19.07 0.28
C ARG A 145 7.60 -20.12 1.38
N GLU A 146 7.16 -19.71 2.56
CA GLU A 146 6.91 -20.62 3.68
C GLU A 146 5.66 -21.48 3.47
N LYS A 147 4.59 -20.90 2.92
CA LYS A 147 3.37 -21.64 2.56
C LYS A 147 3.65 -22.77 1.57
N ARG A 148 4.57 -22.55 0.62
CA ARG A 148 5.02 -23.59 -0.34
C ARG A 148 5.81 -24.72 0.31
N LYS A 149 6.63 -24.44 1.33
CA LYS A 149 7.42 -25.47 2.05
C LYS A 149 6.55 -26.40 2.91
N LYS A 150 5.32 -25.97 3.25
CA LYS A 150 4.37 -26.73 4.08
C LYS A 150 3.41 -27.60 3.25
N LYS A 151 3.47 -27.53 1.92
CA LYS A 151 2.74 -28.41 0.99
C LYS A 151 3.66 -29.52 0.52
#